data_AF-A0A7R9LYB0-F1
#
_entry.id   AF-A0A7R9LYB0-F1
#
_cell.length_a   1.000
_cell.length_b   1.000
_cell.length_c   1.000
_cell.angle_alpha   90.00
_cell.angle_beta   90.00
_cell.angle_gamma   90.00
#
_symmetry.space_group_name_H-M   'P 1'
#
loop_
_entity.id
_entity.type
_entity.pdbx_description
1 polymer ?
#
loop_
_entity_poly.entity_id
_entity_poly.type
_entity_poly.pdbx_seq_one_letter_code
_entity_poly.pdbx_strand_id
1 'polypeptide(L)'
;MDEVYYECWESNPEIKKFMHDLNMTTTAQLEQYYVKRTLENVKKIGYKYMTWQDPVDNGVEMASDSVVQLWKDTELGPIYKPWGEYIKPIAKKKYQMVLSSCWYLNYISYGQDWKKYYNCDPHNFTGTTEEKNLIIGGEACLWSEYVDGTNLLARLWPRASAVAEKLWSNPLDTDNTDSAQFRLDEHRCRMLRRGIPAQPILNGFCGDYEWSTSITKTYDNHRKDITNYSSISKLQPVFRESENLNACQQLAAFVSHNWGDSGWEGYSVYTSTQNQCLDTNCDGIQCSRLTRRQ
;
A
#
# COMPACT_ATOMS: atom_id res chain seq x y z
N MET A 1 -4.50 -1.24 -13.89
CA MET A 1 -3.55 -1.68 -14.91
C MET A 1 -2.49 -0.62 -15.02
N ASP A 2 -1.25 -1.03 -14.90
CA ASP A 2 -0.03 -0.22 -14.82
C ASP A 2 1.09 -0.90 -15.62
N GLU A 3 2.08 -0.12 -16.04
CA GLU A 3 3.34 -0.62 -16.62
C GLU A 3 3.20 -1.65 -17.75
N VAL A 4 2.28 -1.42 -18.69
CA VAL A 4 2.07 -2.35 -19.82
C VAL A 4 3.32 -2.39 -20.72
N TYR A 5 3.88 -3.59 -20.88
CA TYR A 5 5.05 -3.82 -21.74
C TYR A 5 4.63 -4.19 -23.17
N TYR A 6 4.69 -3.21 -24.07
CA TYR A 6 4.15 -3.33 -25.44
C TYR A 6 4.98 -4.20 -26.39
N GLU A 7 6.27 -4.40 -26.15
CA GLU A 7 7.15 -5.14 -27.09
C GLU A 7 6.70 -6.60 -27.27
N CYS A 8 6.09 -7.20 -26.25
CA CYS A 8 5.49 -8.54 -26.35
C CYS A 8 4.27 -8.56 -27.30
N TRP A 9 3.43 -7.52 -27.27
CA TRP A 9 2.30 -7.39 -28.17
C TRP A 9 2.76 -7.12 -29.60
N GLU A 10 3.76 -6.27 -29.76
CA GLU A 10 4.34 -5.92 -31.05
C GLU A 10 5.07 -7.08 -31.71
N SER A 11 5.63 -8.02 -30.94
CA SER A 11 6.28 -9.20 -31.51
C SER A 11 5.31 -10.32 -31.89
N ASN A 12 4.06 -10.29 -31.41
CA ASN A 12 3.10 -11.37 -31.61
C ASN A 12 2.29 -11.20 -32.93
N PRO A 13 2.35 -12.17 -33.88
CA PRO A 13 1.66 -12.06 -35.16
C PRO A 13 0.13 -12.14 -35.07
N GLU A 14 -0.43 -12.85 -34.08
CA GLU A 14 -1.87 -12.94 -33.87
C GLU A 14 -2.43 -11.61 -33.36
N ILE A 15 -1.71 -10.96 -32.46
CA ILE A 15 -2.07 -9.63 -31.95
C ILE A 15 -2.01 -8.59 -33.08
N LYS A 16 -0.96 -8.62 -33.92
CA LYS A 16 -0.87 -7.77 -35.10
C LYS A 16 -2.04 -7.96 -36.06
N LYS A 17 -2.44 -9.21 -36.30
CA LYS A 17 -3.61 -9.53 -37.13
C LYS A 17 -4.89 -8.97 -36.50
N PHE A 18 -5.10 -9.17 -35.21
CA PHE A 18 -6.25 -8.64 -34.49
C PHE A 18 -6.32 -7.11 -34.54
N MET A 19 -5.19 -6.42 -34.37
CA MET A 19 -5.10 -4.98 -34.51
C MET A 19 -5.47 -4.53 -35.93
N HIS A 20 -4.96 -5.22 -36.94
CA HIS A 20 -5.28 -4.94 -38.35
C HIS A 20 -6.79 -5.12 -38.63
N ASP A 21 -7.39 -6.21 -38.15
CA ASP A 21 -8.81 -6.52 -38.33
C ASP A 21 -9.73 -5.47 -37.68
N LEU A 22 -9.26 -4.77 -36.65
CA LEU A 22 -9.98 -3.69 -35.96
C LEU A 22 -9.51 -2.28 -36.34
N ASN A 23 -8.70 -2.13 -37.39
CA ASN A 23 -8.13 -0.86 -37.85
C ASN A 23 -7.36 -0.08 -36.76
N MET A 24 -6.66 -0.79 -35.87
CA MET A 24 -5.79 -0.20 -34.86
C MET A 24 -4.38 -0.01 -35.43
N THR A 25 -3.84 1.19 -35.28
CA THR A 25 -2.51 1.57 -35.76
C THR A 25 -1.47 1.58 -34.64
N THR A 26 -1.88 1.73 -33.37
CA THR A 26 -0.96 1.81 -32.23
C THR A 26 -1.34 0.82 -31.13
N THR A 27 -0.36 0.37 -30.35
CA THR A 27 -0.57 -0.48 -29.17
C THR A 27 -1.37 0.23 -28.07
N ALA A 28 -1.32 1.55 -28.00
CA ALA A 28 -2.19 2.35 -27.12
C ALA A 28 -3.69 2.20 -27.47
N GLN A 29 -4.05 2.04 -28.76
CA GLN A 29 -5.44 1.77 -29.15
C GLN A 29 -5.87 0.35 -28.77
N LEU A 30 -4.96 -0.62 -28.81
CA LEU A 30 -5.21 -1.97 -28.33
C LEU A 30 -5.41 -1.97 -26.80
N GLU A 31 -4.58 -1.23 -26.07
CA GLU A 31 -4.73 -1.02 -24.63
C GLU A 31 -6.08 -0.37 -24.31
N GLN A 32 -6.43 0.72 -25.00
CA GLN A 32 -7.74 1.38 -24.91
C GLN A 32 -8.90 0.41 -25.13
N TYR A 33 -8.79 -0.49 -26.12
CA TYR A 33 -9.80 -1.50 -26.40
C TYR A 33 -9.96 -2.47 -25.22
N TYR A 34 -8.85 -2.98 -24.70
CA TYR A 34 -8.83 -3.90 -23.55
C TYR A 34 -9.41 -3.24 -22.29
N VAL A 35 -8.95 -2.04 -21.95
CA VAL A 35 -9.41 -1.30 -20.76
C VAL A 35 -10.89 -1.02 -20.89
N LYS A 36 -11.35 -0.42 -22.00
CA LYS A 36 -12.76 -0.08 -22.19
C LYS A 36 -13.68 -1.30 -22.03
N ARG A 37 -13.33 -2.42 -22.67
CA ARG A 37 -14.11 -3.66 -22.57
C ARG A 37 -14.13 -4.21 -21.14
N THR A 38 -13.02 -4.11 -20.43
CA THR A 38 -12.92 -4.53 -19.02
C THR A 38 -13.81 -3.68 -18.12
N LEU A 39 -13.77 -2.36 -18.27
CA LEU A 39 -14.61 -1.44 -17.49
C LEU A 39 -16.10 -1.64 -17.78
N GLU A 40 -16.48 -1.85 -19.04
CA GLU A 40 -17.86 -2.16 -19.42
C GLU A 40 -18.35 -3.46 -18.76
N ASN A 41 -17.50 -4.49 -18.65
CA ASN A 41 -17.84 -5.73 -17.97
C ASN A 41 -18.04 -5.52 -16.47
N VAL A 42 -17.13 -4.79 -15.80
CA VAL A 42 -17.26 -4.48 -14.36
C VAL A 42 -18.54 -3.69 -14.09
N LYS A 43 -18.82 -2.70 -14.93
CA LYS A 43 -20.05 -1.88 -14.84
C LYS A 43 -21.32 -2.71 -15.00
N LYS A 44 -21.35 -3.68 -15.91
CA LYS A 44 -22.50 -4.59 -16.10
C LYS A 44 -22.80 -5.43 -14.86
N ILE A 45 -21.79 -5.73 -14.05
CA ILE A 45 -21.93 -6.51 -12.80
C ILE A 45 -22.36 -5.59 -11.63
N GLY A 46 -22.35 -4.27 -11.82
CA GLY A 46 -22.80 -3.29 -10.82
C GLY A 46 -21.72 -2.84 -9.84
N TYR A 47 -20.45 -3.15 -10.10
CA TYR A 47 -19.34 -2.68 -9.29
C TYR A 47 -18.75 -1.37 -9.82
N LYS A 48 -18.25 -0.55 -8.90
CA LYS A 48 -17.36 0.57 -9.22
C LYS A 48 -15.95 0.04 -9.43
N TYR A 49 -15.11 0.84 -10.08
CA TYR A 49 -13.73 0.47 -10.34
C TYR A 49 -12.77 1.62 -10.07
N MET A 50 -11.56 1.24 -9.69
CA MET A 50 -10.39 2.10 -9.55
C MET A 50 -9.31 1.60 -10.50
N THR A 51 -8.54 2.51 -11.09
CA THR A 51 -7.39 2.17 -11.93
C THR A 51 -6.18 2.99 -11.53
N TRP A 52 -4.98 2.45 -11.71
CA TRP A 52 -3.77 3.25 -11.82
C TRP A 52 -3.89 4.29 -12.95
N GLN A 53 -3.10 5.36 -12.87
CA GLN A 53 -3.14 6.49 -13.80
C GLN A 53 -2.80 6.16 -15.27
N ASP A 54 -2.10 5.06 -15.55
CA ASP A 54 -1.55 4.74 -16.87
C ASP A 54 -2.55 4.79 -18.03
N PRO A 55 -3.76 4.20 -17.94
CA PRO A 55 -4.73 4.31 -19.02
C PRO A 55 -5.08 5.77 -19.31
N VAL A 56 -5.28 6.57 -18.26
CA VAL A 56 -5.65 7.99 -18.42
C VAL A 56 -4.52 8.79 -19.05
N ASP A 57 -3.26 8.50 -18.67
CA ASP A 57 -2.05 9.08 -19.27
C ASP A 57 -1.94 8.71 -20.77
N ASN A 58 -2.33 7.49 -21.14
CA ASN A 58 -2.30 6.99 -22.52
C ASN A 58 -3.51 7.44 -23.36
N GLY A 59 -4.30 8.39 -22.85
CA GLY A 59 -5.45 8.96 -23.56
C GLY A 59 -6.74 8.15 -23.41
N VAL A 60 -6.77 7.15 -22.52
CA VAL A 60 -7.98 6.36 -22.29
C VAL A 60 -9.06 7.18 -21.62
N GLU A 61 -10.26 7.14 -22.19
CA GLU A 61 -11.47 7.71 -21.60
C GLU A 61 -12.11 6.70 -20.65
N MET A 62 -12.21 7.10 -19.38
CA MET A 62 -12.87 6.34 -18.32
C MET A 62 -14.27 6.90 -18.09
N ALA A 63 -15.20 6.12 -17.49
CA ALA A 63 -16.49 6.68 -17.10
C ALA A 63 -16.33 7.80 -16.04
N SER A 64 -17.30 8.70 -15.96
CA SER A 64 -17.23 9.87 -15.08
C SER A 64 -17.13 9.55 -13.59
N ASP A 65 -17.60 8.38 -13.17
CA ASP A 65 -17.58 7.89 -11.79
C ASP A 65 -16.34 7.04 -11.46
N SER A 66 -15.33 7.04 -12.33
CA SER A 66 -14.09 6.30 -12.14
C SER A 66 -13.17 7.00 -11.13
N VAL A 67 -12.48 6.19 -10.31
CA VAL A 67 -11.40 6.66 -9.44
C VAL A 67 -10.05 6.34 -10.07
N VAL A 68 -9.15 7.32 -10.10
CA VAL A 68 -7.80 7.20 -10.67
C VAL A 68 -6.76 7.29 -9.54
N GLN A 69 -5.95 6.26 -9.41
CA GLN A 69 -4.88 6.21 -8.42
C GLN A 69 -3.59 6.74 -9.04
N LEU A 70 -3.09 7.85 -8.50
CA LEU A 70 -1.83 8.46 -8.90
C LEU A 70 -0.68 7.79 -8.16
N TRP A 71 0.31 7.33 -8.90
CA TRP A 71 1.42 6.56 -8.36
C TRP A 71 2.78 6.99 -8.92
N LYS A 72 2.81 7.68 -10.06
CA LYS A 72 4.05 8.17 -10.68
C LYS A 72 4.55 9.42 -9.97
N ASP A 73 5.86 9.46 -9.70
CA ASP A 73 6.59 10.62 -9.21
C ASP A 73 8.07 10.55 -9.60
N THR A 74 8.78 11.68 -9.57
CA THR A 74 10.22 11.76 -9.87
C THR A 74 11.07 10.85 -8.97
N GLU A 75 10.59 10.52 -7.77
CA GLU A 75 11.26 9.61 -6.86
C GLU A 75 11.36 8.16 -7.38
N LEU A 76 10.48 7.76 -8.30
CA LEU A 76 10.51 6.43 -8.91
C LEU A 76 11.51 6.33 -10.06
N GLY A 77 11.98 7.47 -10.58
CA GLY A 77 13.00 7.50 -11.62
C GLY A 77 12.93 8.74 -12.52
N PRO A 78 13.98 8.98 -13.33
CA PRO A 78 14.13 10.20 -14.13
C PRO A 78 13.13 10.30 -15.30
N ILE A 79 12.42 9.22 -15.62
CA ILE A 79 11.41 9.20 -16.68
C ILE A 79 10.07 9.80 -16.23
N TYR A 80 9.85 9.91 -14.92
CA TYR A 80 8.60 10.41 -14.35
C TYR A 80 8.70 11.90 -14.03
N LYS A 81 7.54 12.56 -14.04
CA LYS A 81 7.36 13.97 -13.67
C LYS A 81 6.97 14.08 -12.20
N PRO A 82 7.04 15.27 -11.58
CA PRO A 82 6.48 15.48 -10.25
C PRO A 82 5.00 15.08 -10.24
N TRP A 83 4.55 14.35 -9.21
CA TRP A 83 3.17 13.84 -9.12
C TRP A 83 2.10 14.93 -9.35
N GLY A 84 2.37 16.15 -8.88
CA GLY A 84 1.47 17.30 -9.04
C GLY A 84 1.23 17.72 -10.50
N GLU A 85 2.13 17.37 -11.43
CA GLU A 85 1.94 17.61 -12.87
C GLU A 85 0.97 16.62 -13.52
N TYR A 86 0.90 15.38 -13.01
CA TYR A 86 -0.04 14.36 -13.49
C TYR A 86 -1.49 14.66 -13.08
N ILE A 87 -1.70 15.42 -11.99
CA ILE A 87 -3.04 15.74 -11.50
C ILE A 87 -3.82 16.60 -12.50
N LYS A 88 -3.21 17.64 -13.07
CA LYS A 88 -3.91 18.60 -13.95
C LYS A 88 -4.70 17.94 -15.11
N PRO A 89 -4.12 17.05 -15.94
CA PRO A 89 -4.87 16.42 -17.02
C PRO A 89 -6.00 15.51 -16.52
N ILE A 90 -5.83 14.85 -15.37
CA ILE A 90 -6.85 13.99 -14.76
C ILE A 90 -7.99 14.83 -14.17
N ALA A 91 -7.64 15.91 -13.47
CA ALA A 91 -8.58 16.84 -12.87
C ALA A 91 -9.45 17.57 -13.92
N LYS A 92 -8.88 17.92 -15.07
CA LYS A 92 -9.65 18.47 -16.22
C LYS A 92 -10.72 17.51 -16.73
N LYS A 93 -10.50 16.20 -16.64
CA LYS A 93 -11.48 15.16 -16.97
C LYS A 93 -12.50 14.93 -15.84
N LYS A 94 -12.37 15.64 -14.70
CA LYS A 94 -13.22 15.57 -13.50
C LYS A 94 -13.26 14.19 -12.84
N TYR A 95 -12.20 13.40 -13.00
CA TYR A 95 -12.09 12.12 -12.30
C TYR A 95 -11.70 12.32 -10.84
N GLN A 96 -12.28 11.50 -9.97
CA GLN A 96 -11.83 11.40 -8.58
C GLN A 96 -10.47 10.73 -8.52
N MET A 97 -9.66 11.10 -7.54
CA MET A 97 -8.27 10.72 -7.45
C MET A 97 -7.90 10.23 -6.05
N VAL A 98 -7.05 9.20 -6.01
CA VAL A 98 -6.38 8.72 -4.78
C VAL A 98 -4.88 8.88 -4.98
N LEU A 99 -4.20 9.56 -4.06
CA LEU A 99 -2.75 9.77 -4.16
C LEU A 99 -1.99 8.62 -3.49
N SER A 100 -0.99 8.07 -4.18
CA SER A 100 -0.03 7.13 -3.61
C SER A 100 1.43 7.46 -3.96
N SER A 101 1.67 8.35 -4.93
CA SER A 101 3.00 8.55 -5.53
C SER A 101 4.12 8.87 -4.53
N CYS A 102 3.85 9.68 -3.50
CA CYS A 102 4.82 10.05 -2.48
C CYS A 102 4.85 9.10 -1.26
N TRP A 103 4.01 8.05 -1.25
CA TRP A 103 3.83 7.12 -0.13
C TRP A 103 4.19 5.69 -0.51
N TYR A 104 5.28 5.53 -1.25
CA TYR A 104 5.89 4.25 -1.54
C TYR A 104 6.80 3.81 -0.38
N LEU A 105 6.27 2.95 0.48
CA LEU A 105 6.96 2.43 1.66
C LEU A 105 7.91 1.28 1.33
N ASN A 106 7.75 0.59 0.20
CA ASN A 106 8.70 -0.44 -0.23
C ASN A 106 10.10 0.13 -0.52
N TYR A 107 10.19 1.38 -0.99
CA TYR A 107 11.45 2.10 -1.14
C TYR A 107 11.94 2.59 0.22
N ILE A 108 12.92 1.88 0.78
CA ILE A 108 13.54 2.23 2.06
C ILE A 108 14.76 3.14 1.84
N SER A 109 14.99 4.05 2.77
CA SER A 109 16.20 4.88 2.84
C SER A 109 16.70 4.99 4.26
N TYR A 110 18.00 5.22 4.44
CA TYR A 110 18.58 5.43 5.76
C TYR A 110 18.04 6.72 6.42
N GLY A 111 17.71 6.64 7.71
CA GLY A 111 17.25 7.78 8.51
C GLY A 111 15.74 7.77 8.75
N GLN A 112 15.17 8.96 8.94
CA GLN A 112 13.76 9.18 9.31
C GLN A 112 12.89 9.44 8.07
N ASP A 113 12.80 8.45 7.19
CA ASP A 113 12.01 8.52 5.94
C ASP A 113 10.51 8.79 6.19
N TRP A 114 9.99 8.44 7.36
CA TRP A 114 8.62 8.79 7.77
C TRP A 114 8.32 10.31 7.69
N LYS A 115 9.33 11.17 7.88
CA LYS A 115 9.17 12.63 7.76
C LYS A 115 8.80 13.05 6.35
N LYS A 116 9.37 12.39 5.35
CA LYS A 116 9.03 12.61 3.93
C LYS A 116 7.56 12.24 3.69
N TYR A 117 7.12 11.09 4.19
CA TYR A 117 5.72 10.67 4.04
C TYR A 117 4.77 11.63 4.76
N TYR A 118 5.14 12.10 5.95
CA TYR A 118 4.38 13.10 6.72
C TYR A 118 4.32 14.47 6.05
N ASN A 119 5.35 14.86 5.31
CA ASN A 119 5.40 16.15 4.63
C ASN A 119 4.74 16.15 3.25
N CYS A 120 4.33 14.98 2.74
CA CYS A 120 3.57 14.93 1.50
C CYS A 120 2.14 15.41 1.74
N ASP A 121 1.81 16.61 1.26
CA ASP A 121 0.45 17.13 1.26
C ASP A 121 -0.20 16.85 -0.12
N PRO A 122 -1.26 16.03 -0.18
CA PRO A 122 -1.95 15.72 -1.44
C PRO A 122 -2.54 16.95 -2.13
N HIS A 123 -2.82 18.04 -1.39
CA HIS A 123 -3.38 19.27 -1.94
C HIS A 123 -2.33 20.30 -2.35
N ASN A 124 -1.04 19.99 -2.18
CA ASN A 124 0.07 20.86 -2.52
C ASN A 124 0.45 20.77 -4.01
N PHE A 125 -0.51 21.12 -4.87
CA PHE A 125 -0.30 21.27 -6.31
C PHE A 125 -1.01 22.53 -6.82
N THR A 126 -0.60 23.00 -8.00
CA THR A 126 -1.26 24.13 -8.67
C THR A 126 -2.57 23.68 -9.29
N GLY A 127 -3.68 24.10 -8.68
CA GLY A 127 -5.05 23.83 -9.16
C GLY A 127 -6.08 24.69 -8.43
N THR A 128 -7.28 24.74 -8.98
CA THR A 128 -8.47 25.34 -8.36
C THR A 128 -8.92 24.56 -7.13
N THR A 129 -9.76 25.17 -6.29
CA THR A 129 -10.35 24.48 -5.13
C THR A 129 -11.16 23.25 -5.57
N GLU A 130 -11.88 23.37 -6.69
CA GLU A 130 -12.66 22.28 -7.27
C GLU A 130 -11.77 21.12 -7.74
N GLU A 131 -10.62 21.41 -8.37
CA GLU A 131 -9.65 20.38 -8.77
C GLU A 131 -9.00 19.71 -7.55
N LYS A 132 -8.72 20.47 -6.49
CA LYS A 132 -8.21 19.94 -5.21
C LYS A 132 -9.21 19.00 -4.54
N ASN A 133 -10.50 19.33 -4.58
CA ASN A 133 -11.57 18.50 -4.03
C ASN A 133 -11.82 17.18 -4.81
N LEU A 134 -11.18 16.99 -5.97
CA LEU A 134 -11.20 15.70 -6.67
C LEU A 134 -10.29 14.66 -6.01
N ILE A 135 -9.34 15.08 -5.16
CA ILE A 135 -8.56 14.14 -4.36
C ILE A 135 -9.40 13.70 -3.17
N ILE A 136 -9.79 12.43 -3.16
CA ILE A 136 -10.69 11.86 -2.16
C ILE A 136 -9.93 11.12 -1.05
N GLY A 137 -8.61 11.01 -1.15
CA GLY A 137 -7.79 10.33 -0.16
C GLY A 137 -6.45 9.87 -0.71
N GLY A 138 -5.90 8.84 -0.08
CA GLY A 138 -4.58 8.34 -0.41
C GLY A 138 -4.29 6.93 0.11
N GLU A 139 -3.24 6.33 -0.41
CA GLU A 139 -2.79 5.00 -0.04
C GLU A 139 -1.28 4.95 0.18
N ALA A 140 -0.87 4.29 1.27
CA ALA A 140 0.52 3.93 1.53
C ALA A 140 0.82 2.57 0.86
N CYS A 141 1.70 2.57 -0.14
CA CYS A 141 2.01 1.38 -0.93
C CYS A 141 3.20 0.63 -0.37
N LEU A 142 3.03 -0.65 -0.04
CA LEU A 142 4.11 -1.57 0.32
C LEU A 142 4.16 -2.73 -0.67
N TRP A 143 4.79 -2.48 -1.82
CA TRP A 143 5.06 -3.52 -2.82
C TRP A 143 5.98 -4.62 -2.28
N SER A 144 5.80 -5.83 -2.80
CA SER A 144 6.26 -7.08 -2.17
C SER A 144 7.56 -7.65 -2.75
N GLU A 145 8.26 -6.94 -3.62
CA GLU A 145 9.48 -7.45 -4.27
C GLU A 145 10.56 -7.84 -3.25
N TYR A 146 10.65 -7.08 -2.16
CA TYR A 146 11.57 -7.31 -1.05
C TYR A 146 10.86 -7.37 0.30
N VAL A 147 9.56 -7.69 0.31
CA VAL A 147 8.72 -7.74 1.52
C VAL A 147 8.02 -9.08 1.61
N ASP A 148 8.16 -9.73 2.75
CA ASP A 148 7.46 -10.98 3.07
C ASP A 148 7.14 -11.03 4.58
N GLY A 149 6.66 -12.18 5.06
CA GLY A 149 6.31 -12.37 6.47
C GLY A 149 7.47 -12.11 7.46
N THR A 150 8.72 -12.08 7.01
CA THR A 150 9.88 -11.82 7.87
C THR A 150 10.07 -10.35 8.21
N ASN A 151 9.59 -9.44 7.35
CA ASN A 151 9.90 -8.01 7.48
C ASN A 151 8.71 -7.07 7.28
N LEU A 152 7.53 -7.57 6.87
CA LEU A 152 6.36 -6.76 6.53
C LEU A 152 5.98 -5.77 7.64
N LEU A 153 5.79 -6.25 8.87
CA LEU A 153 5.25 -5.42 9.96
C LEU A 153 6.26 -4.36 10.42
N ALA A 154 7.53 -4.72 10.54
CA ALA A 154 8.59 -3.79 10.95
C ALA A 154 8.86 -2.74 9.86
N ARG A 155 8.78 -3.14 8.58
CA ARG A 155 8.91 -2.19 7.47
C ARG A 155 7.69 -1.27 7.38
N LEU A 156 6.47 -1.79 7.56
CA LEU A 156 5.25 -0.99 7.44
C LEU A 156 5.09 0.02 8.58
N TRP A 157 5.24 -0.43 9.82
CA TRP A 157 4.94 0.36 11.02
C TRP A 157 6.22 0.82 11.72
N PRO A 158 6.30 2.09 12.17
CA PRO A 158 5.25 3.11 12.19
C PRO A 158 5.24 4.04 10.96
N ARG A 159 5.98 3.73 9.88
CA ARG A 159 6.09 4.62 8.71
C ARG A 159 4.73 4.91 8.07
N ALA A 160 3.85 3.91 7.97
CA ALA A 160 2.49 4.07 7.49
C ALA A 160 1.61 4.94 8.42
N SER A 161 1.93 5.04 9.71
CA SER A 161 1.21 5.92 10.64
C SER A 161 1.38 7.40 10.27
N ALA A 162 2.51 7.79 9.67
CA ALA A 162 2.72 9.15 9.17
C ALA A 162 1.72 9.49 8.04
N VAL A 163 1.48 8.54 7.13
CA VAL A 163 0.49 8.66 6.06
C VAL A 163 -0.92 8.71 6.64
N ALA A 164 -1.21 7.83 7.59
CA ALA A 164 -2.52 7.78 8.25
C ALA A 164 -2.87 9.11 8.93
N GLU A 165 -1.93 9.71 9.66
CA GLU A 165 -2.18 11.00 10.31
C GLU A 165 -2.38 12.13 9.28
N LYS A 166 -1.62 12.11 8.18
CA LYS A 166 -1.78 13.10 7.08
C LYS A 166 -3.15 13.02 6.41
N LEU A 167 -3.69 11.81 6.25
CA LEU A 167 -5.00 11.60 5.62
C LEU A 167 -6.19 11.83 6.57
N TRP A 168 -5.97 11.74 7.88
CA TRP A 168 -7.03 11.85 8.89
C TRP A 168 -7.13 13.24 9.52
N SER A 169 -6.00 13.82 9.90
CA SER A 169 -5.94 15.03 10.72
C SER A 169 -6.10 16.29 9.89
N ASN A 170 -6.42 17.40 10.56
CA ASN A 170 -6.48 18.70 9.91
C ASN A 170 -5.11 19.04 9.28
N PRO A 171 -5.05 19.50 8.02
CA PRO A 171 -3.79 19.91 7.39
C PRO A 171 -2.97 20.91 8.23
N LEU A 172 -3.65 21.80 8.98
CA LEU A 172 -3.01 22.78 9.86
C LEU A 172 -2.33 22.16 11.09
N ASP A 173 -2.72 20.95 11.49
CA ASP A 173 -2.13 20.23 12.62
C ASP A 173 -1.01 19.26 12.18
N THR A 174 -0.77 19.14 10.86
CA THR A 174 0.16 18.15 10.28
C THR A 174 1.31 18.75 9.47
N ASP A 175 1.68 19.99 9.73
CA ASP A 175 2.75 20.71 9.01
C ASP A 175 4.14 20.61 9.69
N ASN A 176 4.20 20.07 10.90
CA ASN A 176 5.42 20.08 11.72
C ASN A 176 5.86 18.68 12.15
N THR A 177 6.97 18.20 11.58
CA THR A 177 7.54 16.89 11.95
C THR A 177 8.17 16.85 13.34
N ASP A 178 8.61 17.98 13.88
CA ASP A 178 9.28 18.02 15.18
C ASP A 178 8.31 17.85 16.35
N SER A 179 7.06 18.30 16.19
CA SER A 179 5.99 18.00 17.15
C SER A 179 5.45 16.58 16.95
N ALA A 180 5.36 16.12 15.71
CA ALA A 180 4.85 14.80 15.37
C ALA A 180 5.72 13.66 15.89
N GLN A 181 7.05 13.82 15.88
CA GLN A 181 7.99 12.73 16.21
C GLN A 181 7.76 12.14 17.61
N PHE A 182 7.44 12.97 18.61
CA PHE A 182 7.23 12.49 19.98
C PHE A 182 5.92 11.72 20.14
N ARG A 183 4.84 12.18 19.48
CA ARG A 183 3.56 11.47 19.47
C ARG A 183 3.66 10.16 18.68
N LEU A 184 4.39 10.17 17.57
CA LEU A 184 4.62 8.99 16.74
C LEU A 184 5.47 7.94 17.47
N ASP A 185 6.48 8.36 18.24
CA ASP A 185 7.32 7.47 19.05
C ASP A 185 6.52 6.85 20.21
N GLU A 186 5.68 7.64 20.90
CA GLU A 186 4.75 7.12 21.90
C GLU A 186 3.76 6.11 21.26
N HIS A 187 3.22 6.44 20.09
CA HIS A 187 2.33 5.55 19.34
C HIS A 187 3.04 4.24 18.93
N ARG A 188 4.32 4.32 18.52
CA ARG A 188 5.17 3.15 18.25
C ARG A 188 5.31 2.27 19.49
N CYS A 189 5.59 2.83 20.67
CA CYS A 189 5.62 2.05 21.90
C CYS A 189 4.25 1.41 22.22
N ARG A 190 3.14 2.10 21.92
CA ARG A 190 1.78 1.53 22.06
C ARG A 190 1.54 0.36 21.11
N MET A 191 2.07 0.41 19.88
CA MET A 191 2.02 -0.69 18.92
C MET A 191 2.78 -1.92 19.43
N LEU A 192 3.99 -1.73 19.99
CA LEU A 192 4.75 -2.81 20.61
C LEU A 192 4.00 -3.47 21.77
N ARG A 193 3.37 -2.67 22.64
CA ARG A 193 2.51 -3.17 23.74
C ARG A 193 1.36 -4.03 23.25
N ARG A 194 0.92 -3.85 22.00
CA ARG A 194 -0.17 -4.58 21.35
C ARG A 194 0.35 -5.73 20.47
N GLY A 195 1.64 -6.05 20.52
CA GLY A 195 2.23 -7.16 19.77
C GLY A 195 2.56 -6.85 18.30
N ILE A 196 2.49 -5.58 17.88
CA ILE A 196 2.89 -5.17 16.53
C ILE A 196 4.39 -4.81 16.60
N PRO A 197 5.28 -5.53 15.87
CA PRO A 197 6.72 -5.30 15.92
C PRO A 197 7.13 -4.08 15.08
N ALA A 198 6.65 -2.90 15.47
CA ALA A 198 6.94 -1.64 14.78
C ALA A 198 8.40 -1.19 15.01
N GLN A 199 9.09 -0.82 13.93
CA GLN A 199 10.49 -0.38 13.99
C GLN A 199 10.64 0.98 14.72
N PRO A 200 11.80 1.29 15.31
CA PRO A 200 12.02 2.58 15.96
C PRO A 200 12.10 3.73 14.94
N ILE A 201 11.77 4.95 15.37
CA ILE A 201 11.93 6.18 14.57
C ILE A 201 12.94 7.17 15.16
N LEU A 202 13.26 7.02 16.45
CA LEU A 202 14.20 7.82 17.22
C LEU A 202 15.13 6.89 18.00
N ASN A 203 16.21 7.46 18.53
CA ASN A 203 16.95 6.80 19.60
C ASN A 203 16.10 6.81 20.88
N GLY A 204 15.90 5.66 21.51
CA GLY A 204 15.04 5.55 22.67
C GLY A 204 14.81 4.10 23.07
N PHE A 205 13.88 3.91 24.01
CA PHE A 205 13.43 2.58 24.41
C PHE A 205 11.93 2.58 24.81
N CYS A 206 11.24 1.46 24.63
CA CYS A 206 9.81 1.30 24.98
C CYS A 206 9.57 0.43 26.22
N GLY A 207 10.56 0.33 27.12
CA GLY A 207 10.52 -0.50 28.32
C GLY A 207 10.47 -2.00 28.01
N ASP A 208 9.69 -2.76 28.80
CA ASP A 208 9.55 -4.22 28.72
C ASP A 208 9.06 -4.79 27.37
N TYR A 209 8.65 -3.92 26.43
CA TYR A 209 8.01 -4.30 25.17
C TYR A 209 8.94 -4.26 23.95
N GLU A 210 10.19 -3.80 24.10
CA GLU A 210 11.01 -3.46 22.93
C GLU A 210 11.59 -4.66 22.17
N TRP A 211 11.63 -5.81 22.82
CA TRP A 211 11.97 -7.15 22.33
C TRP A 211 11.89 -8.01 23.59
N SER A 212 11.33 -9.22 23.56
CA SER A 212 10.97 -9.99 24.77
C SER A 212 12.09 -10.05 25.85
N THR A 213 12.17 -9.03 26.70
CA THR A 213 12.89 -9.04 27.97
C THR A 213 12.06 -9.77 29.02
N SER A 214 10.87 -10.23 28.65
CA SER A 214 10.06 -11.17 29.42
C SER A 214 10.70 -12.56 29.62
N ILE A 215 11.87 -12.85 29.03
CA ILE A 215 12.66 -14.05 29.40
C ILE A 215 13.13 -13.99 30.86
N THR A 216 13.22 -12.82 31.51
CA THR A 216 13.61 -12.73 32.93
C THR A 216 12.46 -12.77 33.92
N LYS A 217 11.20 -12.54 33.52
CA LYS A 217 10.06 -12.62 34.48
C LYS A 217 9.67 -14.04 34.86
N THR A 218 10.05 -15.05 34.08
CA THR A 218 9.90 -16.47 34.45
C THR A 218 11.10 -17.03 35.22
N TYR A 219 12.30 -16.44 35.08
CA TYR A 219 13.50 -16.90 35.78
C TYR A 219 13.52 -16.53 37.27
N ASP A 220 12.97 -15.37 37.66
CA ASP A 220 12.97 -14.96 39.07
C ASP A 220 11.89 -15.64 39.93
N ASN A 221 10.82 -16.16 39.31
CA ASN A 221 9.78 -16.90 40.05
C ASN A 221 10.06 -18.41 40.19
N HIS A 222 11.01 -18.96 39.42
CA HIS A 222 11.38 -20.39 39.50
C HIS A 222 12.68 -20.67 40.25
N ARG A 223 13.36 -19.67 40.82
CA ARG A 223 14.58 -19.89 41.62
C ARG A 223 14.34 -20.48 43.03
N LYS A 224 13.16 -21.06 43.28
CA LYS A 224 12.88 -21.81 44.50
C LYS A 224 12.75 -23.31 44.30
N ASP A 225 12.64 -23.81 43.07
CA ASP A 225 12.54 -25.24 42.82
C ASP A 225 13.16 -25.59 41.47
N ILE A 226 13.73 -26.80 41.38
CA ILE A 226 14.30 -27.45 40.19
C ILE A 226 15.83 -27.36 40.11
N THR A 227 16.46 -28.12 41.01
CA THR A 227 17.45 -29.10 40.56
C THR A 227 16.85 -29.97 39.45
N ASN A 228 17.64 -30.17 38.40
CA ASN A 228 17.61 -31.32 37.48
C ASN A 228 16.83 -31.20 36.15
N TYR A 229 17.50 -31.72 35.11
CA TYR A 229 17.06 -32.14 33.77
C TYR A 229 17.10 -31.18 32.56
N SER A 230 18.20 -31.35 31.81
CA SER A 230 18.29 -31.51 30.36
C SER A 230 16.98 -31.56 29.55
N SER A 231 16.76 -30.57 28.68
CA SER A 231 16.30 -30.74 27.27
C SER A 231 16.10 -29.37 26.60
N ILE A 232 17.14 -28.87 25.93
CA ILE A 232 17.03 -27.74 25.00
C ILE A 232 16.70 -28.30 23.62
N SER A 233 15.41 -28.51 23.36
CA SER A 233 14.88 -28.70 22.01
C SER A 233 13.37 -28.51 22.02
N LYS A 234 12.91 -27.26 21.94
CA LYS A 234 11.58 -26.81 21.47
C LYS A 234 11.38 -25.34 21.86
N LEU A 235 11.93 -24.45 21.03
CA LEU A 235 11.46 -23.07 20.95
C LEU A 235 11.08 -22.85 19.49
N GLN A 236 9.85 -23.24 19.13
CA GLN A 236 9.15 -22.63 18.01
C GLN A 236 8.25 -21.53 18.59
N PRO A 237 8.13 -20.37 17.94
CA PRO A 237 7.18 -19.35 18.35
C PRO A 237 5.78 -19.91 18.16
N VAL A 238 5.07 -20.09 19.29
CA VAL A 238 3.65 -20.41 19.30
C VAL A 238 2.90 -19.14 18.89
N PHE A 239 2.56 -19.03 17.61
CA PHE A 239 1.43 -18.19 17.20
C PHE A 239 0.19 -18.80 17.83
N ARG A 240 -0.34 -18.16 18.87
CA ARG A 240 -1.67 -18.49 19.38
C ARG A 240 -2.67 -18.13 18.29
N GLU A 241 -3.26 -19.13 17.66
CA GLU A 241 -4.51 -18.98 16.91
C GLU A 241 -5.56 -18.45 17.90
N SER A 242 -5.82 -17.14 17.86
CA SER A 242 -7.05 -16.61 18.41
C SER A 242 -8.12 -16.80 17.35
N GLU A 243 -9.09 -17.65 17.66
CA GLU A 243 -10.24 -17.94 16.82
C GLU A 243 -10.95 -16.65 16.37
N ASN A 244 -11.22 -16.61 15.05
CA ASN A 244 -12.30 -15.85 14.40
C ASN A 244 -12.16 -14.35 14.11
N LEU A 245 -10.97 -13.82 13.79
CA LEU A 245 -10.83 -12.70 12.85
C LEU A 245 -9.50 -12.83 12.09
N ASN A 246 -9.54 -12.84 10.75
CA ASN A 246 -8.34 -12.87 9.93
C ASN A 246 -7.52 -11.57 10.12
N ALA A 247 -6.21 -11.61 9.83
CA ALA A 247 -5.31 -10.47 10.07
C ALA A 247 -5.79 -9.16 9.38
N CYS A 248 -6.50 -9.27 8.26
CA CYS A 248 -7.12 -8.14 7.56
C CYS A 248 -8.32 -7.54 8.33
N GLN A 249 -9.14 -8.37 8.98
CA GLN A 249 -10.25 -7.91 9.81
C GLN A 249 -9.76 -7.24 11.11
N GLN A 250 -8.62 -7.68 11.65
CA GLN A 250 -8.00 -7.01 12.79
C GLN A 250 -7.44 -5.63 12.41
N LEU A 251 -6.93 -5.47 11.18
CA LEU A 251 -6.49 -4.18 10.61
C LEU A 251 -7.65 -3.20 10.38
N ALA A 252 -8.79 -3.68 9.86
CA ALA A 252 -9.97 -2.85 9.63
C ALA A 252 -10.67 -2.41 10.94
N ALA A 253 -10.76 -3.32 11.93
CA ALA A 253 -11.31 -2.99 13.25
C ALA A 253 -10.40 -2.06 14.07
N PHE A 254 -9.09 -2.06 13.80
CA PHE A 254 -8.11 -1.21 14.49
C PHE A 254 -8.31 0.28 14.20
N VAL A 255 -8.73 0.63 12.98
CA VAL A 255 -9.00 2.02 12.56
C VAL A 255 -10.32 2.53 13.15
N SER A 256 -11.36 1.69 13.22
CA SER A 256 -12.71 2.14 13.60
C SER A 256 -12.95 2.27 15.11
N HIS A 257 -12.22 1.54 15.97
CA HIS A 257 -12.56 1.49 17.41
C HIS A 257 -11.77 2.44 18.33
N ASN A 258 -10.73 3.14 17.83
CA ASN A 258 -9.88 4.01 18.66
C ASN A 258 -9.97 5.50 18.32
N TRP A 259 -10.72 5.88 17.29
CA TRP A 259 -10.79 7.27 16.80
C TRP A 259 -12.26 7.55 16.47
N GLY A 260 -12.87 8.46 17.24
CA GLY A 260 -14.31 8.55 17.46
C GLY A 260 -15.20 8.72 16.23
N ASP A 261 -16.50 8.49 16.47
CA ASP A 261 -17.61 8.58 15.53
C ASP A 261 -17.66 9.94 14.79
N SER A 262 -17.01 10.01 13.64
CA SER A 262 -17.21 11.08 12.66
C SER A 262 -17.36 10.49 11.26
N GLY A 263 -18.47 9.77 11.05
CA GLY A 263 -19.31 9.88 9.85
C GLY A 263 -18.71 9.79 8.44
N TRP A 264 -17.56 9.13 8.21
CA TRP A 264 -17.02 8.87 6.87
C TRP A 264 -16.46 7.45 6.77
N GLU A 265 -16.90 6.71 5.74
CA GLU A 265 -16.64 5.28 5.53
C GLU A 265 -15.24 5.01 4.93
N GLY A 266 -14.41 4.24 5.66
CA GLY A 266 -13.46 3.25 5.13
C GLY A 266 -12.21 3.74 4.39
N TYR A 267 -11.05 3.77 5.08
CA TYR A 267 -9.73 3.75 4.44
C TYR A 267 -9.14 2.33 4.49
N SER A 268 -8.70 1.82 3.34
CA SER A 268 -8.10 0.49 3.21
C SER A 268 -6.60 0.59 3.02
N VAL A 269 -5.82 -0.18 3.79
CA VAL A 269 -4.42 -0.45 3.48
C VAL A 269 -4.40 -1.69 2.60
N TYR A 270 -4.23 -1.52 1.29
CA TYR A 270 -4.07 -2.64 0.36
C TYR A 270 -2.60 -3.04 0.26
N THR A 271 -2.34 -4.34 0.41
CA THR A 271 -1.08 -4.95 -0.05
C THR A 271 -1.39 -5.61 -1.39
N SER A 272 -0.83 -5.10 -2.49
CA SER A 272 -0.88 -5.77 -3.78
C SER A 272 0.16 -6.89 -3.79
N THR A 273 -0.22 -8.07 -3.32
CA THR A 273 0.54 -9.29 -3.64
C THR A 273 0.23 -9.68 -5.08
N GLN A 274 1.09 -9.32 -6.03
CA GLN A 274 1.26 -10.16 -7.21
C GLN A 274 1.91 -11.46 -6.72
N ASN A 275 1.11 -12.52 -6.64
CA ASN A 275 1.47 -13.90 -6.30
C ASN A 275 1.69 -14.22 -4.81
N GLN A 276 0.66 -14.83 -4.20
CA GLN A 276 0.82 -16.00 -3.33
C GLN A 276 -0.55 -16.72 -3.23
N CYS A 277 -0.87 -17.53 -4.24
CA CYS A 277 -1.87 -18.58 -4.05
C CYS A 277 -1.19 -19.70 -3.25
N LEU A 278 -1.36 -19.70 -1.93
CA LEU A 278 -1.21 -20.89 -1.12
C LEU A 278 -2.56 -21.61 -1.11
N ASP A 279 -2.89 -22.28 -2.21
CA ASP A 279 -3.86 -23.36 -2.18
C ASP A 279 -3.49 -24.42 -3.22
N THR A 280 -2.96 -25.53 -2.72
CA THR A 280 -2.69 -26.73 -3.49
C THR A 280 -4.01 -27.47 -3.68
N ASN A 281 -4.81 -27.06 -4.68
CA ASN A 281 -5.77 -27.90 -5.42
C ASN A 281 -6.57 -27.04 -6.41
N CYS A 282 -6.01 -26.82 -7.59
CA CYS A 282 -6.79 -26.45 -8.78
C CYS A 282 -6.25 -27.26 -9.95
N ASP A 283 -6.92 -28.38 -10.23
CA ASP A 283 -6.80 -29.09 -11.49
C ASP A 283 -7.21 -28.16 -12.65
N GLY A 284 -6.30 -28.00 -13.62
CA GLY A 284 -6.67 -27.72 -15.00
C GLY A 284 -7.03 -26.28 -15.39
N ILE A 285 -6.13 -25.30 -15.20
CA ILE A 285 -6.05 -24.11 -16.06
C ILE A 285 -4.57 -23.76 -16.29
N GLN A 286 -4.12 -23.79 -17.55
CA GLN A 286 -2.77 -23.36 -17.94
C GLN A 286 -2.60 -21.84 -17.69
N CYS A 287 -1.86 -21.47 -16.65
CA CYS A 287 -1.30 -20.12 -16.51
C CYS A 287 0.03 -20.04 -17.26
N SER A 288 0.04 -19.36 -18.39
CA SER A 288 1.26 -18.99 -19.13
C SER A 288 2.11 -18.03 -18.29
N ARG A 289 3.28 -18.50 -17.83
CA ARG A 289 4.34 -17.74 -17.16
C ARG A 289 4.92 -16.67 -18.09
N LEU A 290 4.94 -15.41 -17.65
CA LEU A 290 5.89 -14.41 -18.11
C LEU A 290 6.90 -14.15 -16.98
N THR A 291 8.05 -14.80 -17.05
CA THR A 291 9.22 -14.54 -16.19
C THR A 291 10.17 -13.58 -16.90
N ARG A 292 10.53 -12.48 -16.24
CA ARG A 292 11.56 -11.54 -16.69
C ARG A 292 12.92 -12.24 -16.70
N ARG A 293 13.61 -12.25 -17.84
CA ARG A 293 15.07 -12.44 -17.91
C ARG A 293 15.73 -11.07 -17.76
N GLN A 294 16.86 -11.07 -17.05
CA GLN A 294 17.67 -9.92 -16.60
C GLN A 294 17.97 -8.90 -17.69
#